data_AF-A0AAN8VDG2-F1
#
_entry.id   AF-A0AAN8VDG2-F1
#
_cell.length_a   1.000
_cell.length_b   1.000
_cell.length_c   1.000
_cell.angle_alpha   90.00
_cell.angle_beta   90.00
_cell.angle_gamma   90.00
#
_symmetry.space_group_name_H-M   'P 1'
#
loop_
_entity.id
_entity.type
_entity.pdbx_description
1 polymer ?
#
loop_
_entity_poly.entity_id
_entity_poly.type
_entity_poly.pdbx_seq_one_letter_code
_entity_poly.pdbx_strand_id
1 'polypeptide(L)'
;MSRHALNVQIFLKMHRSDYAEKQLKVMQQIDEDHTLTQLANAWLNLAVGGSKIQEAYLIFQDFSEKYQMTGLLLNGKAVCCINMGQFDEAETLLLEALNKASLKMCCISFYDAKDAETLANLVVCSLHIRKPATRYLSQLKLYHPEHVLVKRLSSAEESFDRAIQTVA
;
A
#
# COMPACT_ATOMS: atom_id res chain seq x y z
N MET A 1 -6.53 -17.56 14.68
CA MET A 1 -5.65 -16.78 13.77
C MET A 1 -6.27 -15.48 13.26
N SER A 2 -7.45 -15.49 12.62
CA SER A 2 -8.05 -14.28 12.00
C SER A 2 -8.22 -13.06 12.94
N ARG A 3 -8.73 -13.28 14.16
CA ARG A 3 -8.89 -12.21 15.17
C ARG A 3 -7.56 -11.53 15.53
N HIS A 4 -6.47 -12.29 15.60
CA HIS A 4 -5.16 -11.75 15.95
C HIS A 4 -4.58 -10.92 14.81
N ALA A 5 -4.71 -11.38 13.56
CA ALA A 5 -4.33 -10.62 12.38
C ALA A 5 -5.09 -9.27 12.29
N LEU A 6 -6.40 -9.28 12.57
CA LEU A 6 -7.19 -8.05 12.60
C LEU A 6 -6.71 -7.09 13.70
N ASN A 7 -6.40 -7.59 14.89
CA ASN A 7 -5.87 -6.77 15.98
C ASN A 7 -4.52 -6.13 15.60
N VAL A 8 -3.62 -6.86 14.95
CA VAL A 8 -2.35 -6.30 14.44
C VAL A 8 -2.63 -5.14 13.50
N GLN A 9 -3.54 -5.31 12.54
CA GLN A 9 -3.91 -4.25 11.59
C GLN A 9 -4.49 -3.01 12.30
N ILE A 10 -5.35 -3.21 13.31
CA ILE A 10 -5.91 -2.11 14.11
C ILE A 10 -4.80 -1.36 14.85
N PHE A 11 -3.89 -2.07 15.53
CA PHE A 11 -2.80 -1.44 16.26
C PHE A 11 -1.86 -0.64 15.36
N LEU A 12 -1.59 -1.13 14.14
CA LEU A 12 -0.84 -0.39 13.13
C LEU A 12 -1.57 0.88 12.69
N LYS A 13 -2.89 0.81 12.46
CA LYS A 13 -3.71 1.99 12.12
C LYS A 13 -3.79 3.01 13.25
N MET A 14 -3.63 2.59 14.51
CA MET A 14 -3.52 3.47 15.68
C MET A 14 -2.10 4.03 15.91
N HIS A 15 -1.15 3.78 14.99
CA HIS A 15 0.26 4.18 15.15
C HIS A 15 0.93 3.59 16.40
N ARG A 16 0.50 2.40 16.85
CA ARG A 16 1.05 1.68 18.01
C ARG A 16 1.71 0.38 17.58
N SER A 17 2.91 0.50 17.00
CA SER A 17 3.72 -0.63 16.55
C SER A 17 4.13 -1.57 17.69
N ASP A 18 4.26 -1.06 18.91
CA ASP A 18 4.60 -1.81 20.12
C ASP A 18 3.53 -2.86 20.49
N TYR A 19 2.25 -2.51 20.37
CA TYR A 19 1.14 -3.45 20.60
C TYR A 19 0.98 -4.43 19.44
N ALA A 20 1.24 -3.99 18.21
CA ALA A 20 1.23 -4.84 17.03
C ALA A 20 2.30 -5.95 17.14
N GLU A 21 3.53 -5.62 17.56
CA GLU A 21 4.60 -6.59 17.77
C GLU A 21 4.25 -7.65 18.83
N LYS A 22 3.64 -7.23 19.94
CA LYS A 22 3.18 -8.16 20.99
C LYS A 22 2.14 -9.14 20.46
N GLN A 23 1.18 -8.67 19.67
CA GLN A 23 0.19 -9.56 19.05
C GLN A 23 0.81 -10.48 18.01
N LEU A 24 1.77 -9.99 17.22
CA LEU A 24 2.46 -10.81 16.24
C LEU A 24 3.23 -11.96 16.89
N LYS A 25 3.91 -11.72 18.02
CA LYS A 25 4.58 -12.78 18.79
C LYS A 25 3.63 -13.89 19.22
N VAL A 26 2.41 -13.53 19.62
CA VAL A 26 1.37 -14.52 19.95
C VAL A 26 0.96 -15.32 18.71
N MET A 27 0.87 -14.68 17.54
CA MET A 27 0.58 -15.40 16.30
C MET A 27 1.70 -16.36 15.91
N GLN A 28 2.95 -15.94 16.02
CA GLN A 28 4.14 -16.77 15.74
C GLN A 28 4.24 -17.97 16.69
N GLN A 29 3.87 -17.81 17.96
CA GLN A 29 3.83 -18.93 18.91
C GLN A 29 2.78 -19.99 18.57
N ILE A 30 1.70 -19.60 17.88
CA ILE A 30 0.65 -20.54 17.48
C ILE A 30 1.08 -21.25 16.19
N ASP A 31 1.46 -20.48 15.17
CA ASP A 31 1.94 -20.98 13.88
C ASP A 31 2.68 -19.85 13.14
N GLU A 32 4.00 -19.99 13.04
CA GLU A 32 4.89 -19.03 12.40
C GLU A 32 4.77 -19.06 10.86
N ASP A 33 4.55 -20.24 10.27
CA ASP A 33 4.50 -20.43 8.82
C ASP A 33 3.12 -20.16 8.22
N HIS A 34 2.11 -19.97 9.09
CA HIS A 34 0.77 -19.60 8.66
C HIS A 34 0.79 -18.31 7.83
N THR A 35 0.10 -18.32 6.68
CA THR A 35 0.02 -17.18 5.73
C THR A 35 -0.39 -15.87 6.40
N LEU A 36 -1.42 -15.89 7.26
CA LEU A 36 -1.84 -14.73 8.04
C LEU A 36 -0.76 -14.20 9.01
N THR A 37 0.07 -15.07 9.59
CA THR A 37 1.18 -14.66 10.47
C THR A 37 2.26 -13.96 9.65
N GLN A 38 2.64 -14.55 8.52
CA GLN A 38 3.61 -13.97 7.59
C GLN A 38 3.13 -12.62 7.01
N LEU A 39 1.85 -12.51 6.66
CA LEU A 39 1.26 -11.24 6.19
C LEU A 39 1.25 -10.17 7.29
N ALA A 40 0.87 -10.53 8.52
CA ALA A 40 0.92 -9.62 9.66
C ALA A 40 2.36 -9.16 9.97
N ASN A 41 3.34 -10.05 9.79
CA ASN A 41 4.76 -9.72 9.90
C ASN A 41 5.20 -8.72 8.83
N ALA A 42 4.80 -8.92 7.57
CA ALA A 42 5.10 -7.98 6.49
C ALA A 42 4.51 -6.58 6.75
N TRP A 43 3.28 -6.48 7.27
CA TRP A 43 2.68 -5.18 7.64
C TRP A 43 3.40 -4.49 8.80
N LEU A 44 3.81 -5.25 9.83
CA LEU A 44 4.58 -4.69 10.93
C LEU A 44 5.94 -4.19 10.44
N ASN A 45 6.64 -4.97 9.63
CA ASN A 45 7.93 -4.62 9.05
C ASN A 45 7.85 -3.37 8.17
N LEU A 46 6.78 -3.25 7.37
CA LEU A 46 6.49 -2.02 6.61
C LEU A 46 6.26 -0.81 7.52
N ALA A 47 5.58 -0.97 8.65
CA ALA A 47 5.29 0.12 9.58
C ALA A 47 6.52 0.55 10.40
N VAL A 48 7.42 -0.38 10.73
CA VAL A 48 8.69 -0.11 11.43
C VAL A 48 9.68 0.58 10.50
N GLY A 49 9.75 0.16 9.24
CA GLY A 49 10.67 0.72 8.25
C GLY A 49 12.13 0.29 8.44
N GLY A 50 13.05 1.00 7.78
CA GLY A 50 14.49 0.73 7.84
C GLY A 50 14.90 -0.62 7.22
N SER A 51 15.77 -1.36 7.88
CA SER A 51 16.23 -2.69 7.40
C SER A 51 15.12 -3.72 7.31
N LYS A 52 14.00 -3.53 8.02
CA LYS A 52 12.84 -4.44 8.00
C LYS A 52 12.04 -4.40 6.70
N ILE A 53 12.20 -3.37 5.89
CA ILE A 53 11.50 -3.27 4.59
C ILE A 53 11.94 -4.41 3.65
N GLN A 54 13.21 -4.81 3.71
CA GLN A 54 13.73 -5.93 2.91
C GLN A 54 13.10 -7.26 3.32
N GLU A 55 12.93 -7.49 4.62
CA GLU A 55 12.22 -8.66 5.13
C GLU A 55 10.76 -8.67 4.65
N ALA A 56 10.07 -7.52 4.66
CA ALA A 56 8.72 -7.41 4.14
C ALA A 56 8.63 -7.72 2.64
N TYR A 57 9.58 -7.23 1.84
CA TYR A 57 9.63 -7.51 0.39
C TYR A 57 9.77 -9.01 0.11
N LEU A 58 10.67 -9.69 0.83
CA LEU A 58 10.88 -11.13 0.67
C LEU A 58 9.61 -11.94 0.99
N ILE A 59 8.88 -11.56 2.05
CA ILE A 59 7.60 -12.21 2.38
C ILE A 59 6.58 -12.03 1.23
N PHE A 60 6.46 -10.82 0.67
CA PHE A 60 5.57 -10.59 -0.47
C PHE A 60 6.04 -11.29 -1.74
N GLN A 61 7.36 -11.44 -1.93
CA GLN A 61 7.92 -12.21 -3.03
C GLN A 61 7.57 -13.70 -2.90
N ASP A 62 7.77 -14.29 -1.72
CA ASP A 62 7.40 -15.69 -1.45
C ASP A 62 5.91 -15.92 -1.71
N PHE A 63 5.05 -14.99 -1.31
CA PHE A 63 3.63 -15.07 -1.62
C PHE A 63 3.33 -14.95 -3.11
N SER A 64 4.11 -14.17 -3.85
CA SER A 64 3.94 -14.07 -5.29
C SER A 64 4.38 -15.31 -6.06
N GLU A 65 5.28 -16.10 -5.49
CA GLU A 65 5.74 -17.37 -6.05
C GLU A 65 4.82 -18.54 -5.65
N LYS A 66 4.33 -18.54 -4.40
CA LYS A 66 3.44 -19.59 -3.87
C LYS A 66 1.98 -19.45 -4.32
N TYR A 67 1.50 -18.22 -4.52
CA TYR A 67 0.11 -17.93 -4.85
C TYR A 67 0.00 -17.16 -6.16
N GLN A 68 -1.21 -17.13 -6.74
CA GLN A 68 -1.46 -16.31 -7.90
C GLN A 68 -1.19 -14.83 -7.58
N MET A 69 -0.41 -14.18 -8.44
CA MET A 69 -0.05 -12.77 -8.31
C MET A 69 -1.31 -11.87 -8.37
N THR A 70 -1.81 -11.46 -7.21
CA THR A 70 -2.95 -10.54 -7.07
C THR A 70 -2.48 -9.08 -7.10
N GLY A 71 -3.41 -8.15 -7.41
CA GLY A 71 -3.13 -6.72 -7.35
C GLY A 71 -2.66 -6.25 -5.97
N LEU A 72 -3.17 -6.86 -4.89
CA LEU A 72 -2.74 -6.58 -3.52
C LEU A 72 -1.27 -6.95 -3.27
N LEU A 73 -0.83 -8.12 -3.74
CA LEU A 73 0.57 -8.56 -3.60
C LEU A 73 1.51 -7.66 -4.40
N LEU A 74 1.15 -7.31 -5.64
CA LEU A 74 1.93 -6.39 -6.45
C LEU A 74 2.06 -5.01 -5.80
N ASN A 75 0.98 -4.49 -5.22
CA ASN A 75 1.01 -3.25 -4.45
C ASN A 75 1.92 -3.37 -3.21
N GLY A 76 1.84 -4.47 -2.46
CA GLY A 76 2.71 -4.72 -1.32
C GLY A 76 4.20 -4.71 -1.69
N LYS A 77 4.57 -5.41 -2.77
CA LYS A 77 5.94 -5.40 -3.31
C LYS A 77 6.37 -4.00 -3.74
N ALA A 78 5.53 -3.30 -4.51
CA ALA A 78 5.83 -1.95 -4.98
C ALA A 78 6.04 -0.96 -3.83
N VAL A 79 5.22 -1.02 -2.78
CA VAL A 79 5.39 -0.17 -1.58
C VAL A 79 6.73 -0.45 -0.90
N CYS A 80 7.16 -1.72 -0.83
CA CYS A 80 8.48 -2.05 -0.30
C CYS A 80 9.59 -1.44 -1.18
N CYS A 81 9.53 -1.57 -2.50
CA CYS A 81 10.50 -0.97 -3.43
C CYS A 81 10.56 0.56 -3.31
N ILE A 82 9.41 1.24 -3.20
CA ILE A 82 9.32 2.68 -2.98
C ILE A 82 10.07 3.08 -1.70
N ASN A 83 9.88 2.33 -0.62
CA ASN A 83 10.57 2.60 0.65
C ASN A 83 12.08 2.28 0.61
N MET A 84 12.52 1.39 -0.29
CA MET A 84 13.95 1.15 -0.55
C MET A 84 14.59 2.16 -1.51
N GLY A 85 13.79 3.05 -2.13
CA GLY A 85 14.25 3.99 -3.15
C GLY A 85 14.40 3.40 -4.56
N GLN A 86 13.92 2.18 -4.78
CA GLN A 86 13.90 1.50 -6.08
C GLN A 86 12.62 1.86 -6.85
N PHE A 87 12.54 3.10 -7.33
CA PHE A 87 11.32 3.61 -7.97
C PHE A 87 11.04 2.98 -9.35
N ASP A 88 12.08 2.66 -10.13
CA ASP A 88 11.91 2.07 -11.47
C ASP A 88 11.27 0.67 -11.42
N GLU A 89 11.68 -0.15 -10.46
CA GLU A 89 11.08 -1.48 -10.22
C GLU A 89 9.63 -1.32 -9.72
N ALA A 90 9.41 -0.39 -8.79
CA ALA A 90 8.07 -0.11 -8.27
C ALA A 90 7.10 0.33 -9.38
N GLU A 91 7.52 1.20 -10.30
CA GLU A 91 6.69 1.62 -11.44
C GLU A 91 6.29 0.41 -12.31
N THR A 92 7.24 -0.48 -12.59
CA THR A 92 6.99 -1.68 -13.40
C THR A 92 5.95 -2.59 -12.74
N LEU A 93 6.10 -2.86 -11.44
CA LEU A 93 5.16 -3.68 -10.66
C LEU A 93 3.75 -3.07 -10.60
N LEU A 94 3.67 -1.75 -10.44
CA LEU A 94 2.38 -1.03 -10.38
C LEU A 94 1.69 -0.97 -11.74
N LEU A 95 2.44 -0.81 -12.83
CA LEU A 95 1.88 -0.89 -14.19
C LEU A 95 1.38 -2.30 -14.51
N GLU A 96 2.08 -3.33 -14.05
CA GLU A 96 1.60 -4.71 -14.15
C GLU A 96 0.27 -4.90 -13.38
N ALA A 97 0.18 -4.38 -12.15
CA ALA A 97 -1.03 -4.43 -11.34
C ALA A 97 -2.20 -3.71 -12.04
N LEU A 98 -1.95 -2.53 -12.62
CA LEU A 98 -2.94 -1.76 -13.35
C LEU A 98 -3.42 -2.49 -14.62
N ASN A 99 -2.52 -3.12 -15.37
CA ASN A 99 -2.87 -3.91 -16.55
C ASN A 99 -3.70 -5.14 -16.19
N LYS A 100 -3.33 -5.85 -15.11
CA LYS A 100 -4.12 -6.99 -14.61
C LYS A 100 -5.51 -6.58 -14.13
N ALA A 101 -5.64 -5.43 -13.48
CA ALA A 101 -6.95 -4.87 -13.11
C ALA A 101 -7.78 -4.52 -14.35
N SER A 102 -7.16 -3.96 -15.39
CA SER A 102 -7.85 -3.63 -16.64
C SER A 102 -8.33 -4.85 -17.43
N LEU A 103 -7.63 -5.99 -17.35
CA LEU A 103 -8.00 -7.24 -18.05
C LEU A 103 -9.15 -8.00 -17.37
N LYS A 104 -9.36 -7.81 -16.06
CA LYS A 104 -10.46 -8.46 -15.32
C LYS A 104 -11.83 -7.81 -15.55
N MET A 105 -11.90 -6.70 -16.26
CA MET A 105 -13.15 -5.98 -16.54
C MET A 105 -14.19 -6.78 -17.36
N CYS A 106 -13.82 -7.95 -17.90
CA CYS A 106 -14.70 -8.78 -18.74
C CYS A 106 -15.59 -9.78 -17.96
N CYS A 107 -15.32 -10.07 -16.67
CA CYS A 107 -16.00 -11.17 -15.97
C CYS A 107 -16.59 -10.75 -14.63
N ILE A 108 -17.87 -10.38 -14.63
CA ILE A 108 -18.87 -10.44 -13.53
C ILE A 108 -18.28 -10.63 -12.12
N SER A 109 -17.61 -9.62 -11.58
CA SER A 109 -17.31 -9.57 -10.15
C SER A 109 -17.03 -8.13 -9.73
N PHE A 110 -17.56 -7.78 -8.57
CA PHE A 110 -17.58 -6.50 -7.86
C PHE A 110 -16.17 -6.01 -7.43
N TYR A 111 -15.13 -6.34 -8.20
CA TYR A 111 -13.75 -5.91 -7.96
C TYR A 111 -13.56 -4.63 -8.77
N ASP A 112 -13.66 -3.51 -8.04
CA ASP A 112 -13.79 -2.17 -8.58
C ASP A 112 -12.78 -1.83 -9.69
N ALA A 113 -13.29 -1.08 -10.65
CA ALA A 113 -12.51 -0.47 -11.71
C ALA A 113 -11.30 0.27 -11.11
N LYS A 114 -10.10 -0.26 -11.38
CA LYS A 114 -8.79 0.29 -10.97
C LYS A 114 -8.66 0.46 -9.45
N ASP A 115 -8.03 -0.51 -8.80
CA ASP A 115 -7.65 -0.45 -7.39
C ASP A 115 -7.12 0.95 -7.00
N ALA A 116 -7.81 1.62 -6.09
CA ALA A 116 -7.47 2.97 -5.62
C ALA A 116 -6.02 3.03 -5.11
N GLU A 117 -5.59 1.97 -4.42
CA GLU A 117 -4.24 1.81 -3.87
C GLU A 117 -3.17 1.78 -4.97
N THR A 118 -3.43 1.13 -6.12
CA THR A 118 -2.50 1.10 -7.25
C THR A 118 -2.32 2.49 -7.86
N LEU A 119 -3.41 3.23 -8.05
CA LEU A 119 -3.37 4.60 -8.56
C LEU A 119 -2.66 5.54 -7.58
N ALA A 120 -2.94 5.39 -6.29
CA ALA A 120 -2.28 6.12 -5.21
C ALA A 120 -0.76 5.90 -5.20
N ASN A 121 -0.32 4.65 -5.27
CA ASN A 121 1.09 4.30 -5.32
C ASN A 121 1.77 4.78 -6.61
N LEU A 122 1.07 4.75 -7.75
CA LEU A 122 1.57 5.29 -9.02
C LEU A 122 1.79 6.80 -8.98
N VAL A 123 0.90 7.55 -8.31
CA VAL A 123 1.09 9.00 -8.11
C VAL A 123 2.38 9.24 -7.34
N VAL A 124 2.58 8.55 -6.22
CA VAL A 124 3.78 8.70 -5.38
C VAL A 124 5.04 8.33 -6.16
N CYS A 125 5.03 7.18 -6.84
CA CYS A 125 6.17 6.72 -7.64
C CYS A 125 6.51 7.71 -8.77
N SER A 126 5.50 8.19 -9.51
CA SER A 126 5.68 9.15 -10.60
C SER A 126 6.29 10.47 -10.12
N LEU A 127 5.89 10.95 -8.93
CA LEU A 127 6.47 12.15 -8.32
C LEU A 127 7.96 11.96 -7.99
N HIS A 128 8.36 10.80 -7.48
CA HIS A 128 9.77 10.50 -7.19
C HIS A 128 10.63 10.37 -8.46
N ILE A 129 10.07 9.83 -9.56
CA ILE A 129 10.74 9.71 -10.86
C ILE A 129 10.73 11.06 -11.63
N ARG A 130 10.07 12.10 -11.09
CA ARG A 130 9.85 13.42 -11.74
C ARG A 130 9.06 13.34 -13.04
N LYS A 131 8.18 12.36 -13.16
CA LYS A 131 7.20 12.22 -14.26
C LYS A 131 5.87 12.91 -13.89
N PRO A 132 5.06 13.35 -14.87
CA PRO A 132 3.78 13.97 -14.59
C PRO A 132 2.79 12.97 -13.98
N ALA A 133 2.49 13.12 -12.69
CA ALA A 133 1.54 12.28 -11.96
C ALA A 133 0.05 12.69 -12.16
N THR A 134 -0.20 13.78 -12.89
CA THR A 134 -1.52 14.40 -13.07
C THR A 134 -2.55 13.44 -13.64
N ARG A 135 -2.15 12.58 -14.59
CA ARG A 135 -3.04 11.58 -15.18
C ARG A 135 -3.60 10.62 -14.14
N TYR A 136 -2.75 10.07 -13.27
CA TYR A 136 -3.16 9.10 -12.25
C TYR A 136 -3.95 9.77 -11.13
N LEU A 137 -3.57 10.99 -10.76
CA LEU A 137 -4.28 11.77 -9.75
C LEU A 137 -5.71 12.14 -10.22
N SER A 138 -5.88 12.55 -11.47
CA SER A 138 -7.21 12.82 -12.04
C SER A 138 -8.08 11.58 -12.09
N GLN A 139 -7.50 10.41 -12.40
CA GLN A 139 -8.23 9.14 -12.32
C GLN A 139 -8.64 8.82 -10.88
N LEU A 140 -7.73 8.98 -9.91
CA LEU A 140 -8.04 8.74 -8.51
C LEU A 140 -9.17 9.64 -8.00
N LYS A 141 -9.16 10.94 -8.35
CA LYS A 141 -10.24 11.88 -8.01
C LYS A 141 -11.59 11.49 -8.64
N LEU A 142 -11.57 10.93 -9.85
CA LEU A 142 -12.78 10.54 -10.58
C LEU A 142 -13.41 9.24 -10.05
N TYR A 143 -12.58 8.20 -9.84
CA TYR A 143 -13.07 6.88 -9.43
C TYR A 143 -13.24 6.75 -7.91
N HIS A 144 -12.34 7.36 -7.12
CA HIS A 144 -12.27 7.18 -5.66
C HIS A 144 -12.06 8.52 -4.92
N PRO A 145 -13.06 9.41 -4.91
CA PRO A 145 -12.95 10.74 -4.30
C PRO A 145 -12.72 10.68 -2.77
N GLU A 146 -13.18 9.61 -2.10
CA GLU A 146 -13.06 9.43 -0.66
C GLU A 146 -11.70 8.89 -0.20
N HIS A 147 -10.79 8.58 -1.14
CA HIS A 147 -9.49 8.02 -0.82
C HIS A 147 -8.64 8.97 0.03
N VAL A 148 -7.86 8.41 0.98
CA VAL A 148 -7.06 9.18 1.95
C VAL A 148 -6.15 10.21 1.28
N LEU A 149 -5.52 9.86 0.15
CA LEU A 149 -4.67 10.80 -0.59
C LEU A 149 -5.45 12.00 -1.15
N VAL A 150 -6.66 11.80 -1.66
CA VAL A 150 -7.47 12.89 -2.22
C VAL A 150 -7.88 13.87 -1.13
N LYS A 151 -8.35 13.34 0.02
CA LYS A 151 -8.69 14.16 1.19
C LYS A 151 -7.48 14.92 1.75
N ARG A 152 -6.33 14.24 1.86
CA ARG A 152 -5.09 14.89 2.33
C ARG A 152 -4.62 15.98 1.38
N LEU A 153 -4.77 15.77 0.06
CA LEU A 153 -4.43 16.79 -0.93
C LEU A 153 -5.33 18.01 -0.81
N SER A 154 -6.66 17.83 -0.75
CA SER A 154 -7.62 18.93 -0.57
C SER A 154 -7.36 19.71 0.71
N SER A 155 -7.11 19.02 1.82
CA SER A 155 -6.79 19.66 3.11
C SER A 155 -5.46 20.42 3.08
N ALA A 156 -4.47 19.92 2.34
CA ALA A 156 -3.19 20.59 2.15
C ALA A 156 -3.33 21.84 1.26
N GLU A 157 -4.11 21.76 0.17
CA GLU A 157 -4.46 22.89 -0.70
C GLU A 157 -5.14 24.01 0.12
N GLU A 158 -6.19 23.67 0.88
CA GLU A 158 -6.86 24.64 1.77
C GLU A 158 -5.93 25.25 2.82
N SER A 159 -5.03 24.45 3.39
CA SER A 159 -4.07 24.95 4.40
C SER A 159 -3.06 25.90 3.77
N PHE A 160 -2.64 25.65 2.54
CA PHE A 160 -1.75 26.51 1.79
C PHE A 160 -2.44 27.83 1.41
N ASP A 161 -3.67 27.78 0.93
CA ASP A 161 -4.45 28.97 0.60
C ASP A 161 -4.68 29.85 1.85
N ARG A 162 -4.99 29.25 3.00
CA ARG A 162 -5.08 29.97 4.28
C ARG A 162 -3.76 30.63 4.69
N ALA A 163 -2.63 29.97 4.47
CA ALA A 163 -1.31 30.51 4.78
C ALA A 163 -0.95 31.71 3.91
N ILE A 164 -1.31 31.67 2.62
CA ILE A 164 -1.13 32.82 1.71
C ILE A 164 -1.96 34.01 2.20
N GLN A 165 -3.21 33.78 2.58
CA GLN A 165 -4.13 34.83 3.05
C GLN A 165 -3.70 35.48 4.38
N THR A 166 -2.88 34.81 5.20
CA THR A 166 -2.37 35.35 6.48
C THR A 166 -1.06 36.11 6.33
N VAL A 167 -0.37 35.97 5.19
CA VAL A 167 0.88 36.68 4.88
C VAL A 167 0.63 37.96 4.05
N ALA A 168 -0.56 38.12 3.48
CA ALA A 168 -1.04 39.33 2.80
C ALA A 168 -1.72 40.30 3.77
#